data_AF-A0A6A4Y3J7-F1
#
_entry.id   AF-A0A6A4Y3J7-F1
#
_cell.length_a   1.000
_cell.length_b   1.000
_cell.length_c   1.000
_cell.angle_alpha   90.00
_cell.angle_beta   90.00
_cell.angle_gamma   90.00
#
_symmetry.space_group_name_H-M   'P 1'
#
loop_
_entity.id
_entity.type
_entity.pdbx_description
1 polymer ?
#
loop_
_entity_poly.entity_id
_entity_poly.type
_entity_poly.pdbx_seq_one_letter_code
_entity_poly.pdbx_strand_id
1 'polypeptide(L)'
;MTTLSGLDVGVYMAPTPTARKYKGSTIAFYYNMKPAVDDVLANSANLNDDTKGKAEFFDNKMKSLGFPPITYAIQRGLSLNQFVQNMFLLYMAMNDAAIVTWSNKFQYDTVRPFSLVRNFYKGQTVTAWAGPGIGKVTNLPAQDWRSYLNTAPHPDYPSASSCFCAAQMEAMRLFYKTDNFGYSYQWMAGSSTVEPGLTPKTTLTL
;
A
#
# COMPACT_ATOMS: atom_id res chain seq x y z
N MET A 1 7.20 10.78 -24.26
CA MET A 1 8.43 11.01 -23.49
C MET A 1 9.06 9.65 -23.28
N THR A 2 10.07 9.30 -24.08
CA THR A 2 10.75 8.00 -24.01
C THR A 2 11.51 7.96 -22.69
N THR A 3 11.17 7.00 -21.83
CA THR A 3 11.83 6.84 -20.53
C THR A 3 13.26 6.31 -20.75
N LEU A 4 14.15 6.52 -19.78
CA LEU A 4 15.55 6.05 -19.83
C LEU A 4 15.68 4.51 -20.01
N SER A 5 14.60 3.75 -19.81
CA SER A 5 14.54 2.31 -20.03
C SER A 5 14.10 1.90 -21.45
N GLY A 6 13.79 2.86 -22.34
CA GLY A 6 13.14 2.55 -23.63
C GLY A 6 11.70 2.06 -23.50
N LEU A 7 11.14 2.11 -22.27
CA LEU A 7 9.81 1.63 -21.96
C LEU A 7 8.77 2.67 -22.38
N ASP A 8 7.90 2.28 -23.32
CA ASP A 8 6.74 3.08 -23.68
C ASP A 8 5.66 2.92 -22.60
N VAL A 9 5.63 3.86 -21.67
CA VAL A 9 4.65 3.86 -20.57
C VAL A 9 3.21 4.01 -21.08
N GLY A 10 3.00 4.49 -22.32
CA GLY A 10 1.68 4.72 -22.90
C GLY A 10 0.88 3.44 -23.18
N VAL A 11 1.53 2.27 -23.28
CA VAL A 11 0.84 0.99 -23.47
C VAL A 11 0.51 0.29 -22.15
N TYR A 12 1.07 0.74 -21.02
CA TYR A 12 0.84 0.17 -19.69
C TYR A 12 -0.02 1.10 -18.82
N MET A 13 -1.13 1.54 -19.39
CA MET A 13 -2.06 2.42 -18.71
C MET A 13 -3.02 1.64 -17.82
N ALA A 14 -3.09 2.03 -16.55
CA ALA A 14 -4.13 1.56 -15.66
C ALA A 14 -5.50 2.05 -16.16
N PRO A 15 -6.60 1.34 -15.87
CA PRO A 15 -7.94 1.85 -16.17
C PRO A 15 -8.18 3.22 -15.54
N THR A 16 -9.01 4.05 -16.16
CA THR A 16 -9.43 5.31 -15.55
C THR A 16 -10.02 5.05 -14.16
N PRO A 17 -9.55 5.75 -13.10
CA PRO A 17 -10.05 5.52 -11.75
C PRO A 17 -11.51 5.95 -11.68
N THR A 18 -12.44 5.00 -11.58
CA THR A 18 -13.90 5.26 -11.54
C THR A 18 -14.42 5.59 -10.14
N ALA A 19 -13.59 5.42 -9.11
CA ALA A 19 -13.92 5.70 -7.70
C ALA A 19 -12.98 6.73 -7.05
N ARG A 20 -12.14 7.44 -7.83
CA ARG A 20 -11.23 8.48 -7.31
C ARG A 20 -11.20 9.71 -8.21
N LYS A 21 -11.41 10.90 -7.65
CA LYS A 21 -11.39 12.18 -8.37
C LYS A 21 -10.02 12.32 -8.99
N TYR A 22 -10.00 12.46 -10.31
CA TYR A 22 -8.81 12.62 -11.14
C TYR A 22 -8.89 13.97 -11.88
N LYS A 23 -7.78 14.42 -12.44
CA LYS A 23 -7.73 15.63 -13.27
C LYS A 23 -8.65 15.46 -14.49
N GLY A 24 -9.75 16.19 -14.53
CA GLY A 24 -10.80 16.09 -15.57
C GLY A 24 -12.11 15.45 -15.13
N SER A 25 -12.24 14.98 -13.88
CA SER A 25 -13.51 14.51 -13.34
C SER A 25 -14.57 15.62 -13.26
N THR A 26 -15.82 15.31 -13.61
CA THR A 26 -16.97 16.21 -13.39
C THR A 26 -17.34 16.28 -11.91
N ILE A 27 -18.12 17.29 -11.54
CA ILE A 27 -18.65 17.39 -10.16
C ILE A 27 -19.60 16.23 -9.81
N ALA A 28 -20.30 15.65 -10.79
CA ALA A 28 -21.14 14.47 -10.59
C ALA A 28 -20.30 13.24 -10.22
N PHE A 29 -19.16 13.07 -10.87
CA PHE A 29 -18.21 11.99 -10.56
C PHE A 29 -17.67 12.09 -9.13
N TYR A 30 -17.50 13.30 -8.60
CA TYR A 30 -17.09 13.53 -7.23
C TYR A 30 -18.04 12.88 -6.22
N TYR A 31 -19.35 13.05 -6.37
CA TYR A 31 -20.33 12.49 -5.43
C TYR A 31 -20.43 10.96 -5.46
N ASN A 32 -20.08 10.33 -6.60
CA ASN A 32 -20.03 8.86 -6.70
C ASN A 32 -18.91 8.22 -5.87
N MET A 33 -18.00 9.02 -5.31
CA MET A 33 -16.88 8.53 -4.50
C MET A 33 -17.22 8.31 -3.04
N LYS A 34 -18.38 8.80 -2.57
CA LYS A 34 -18.75 8.70 -1.16
C LYS A 34 -18.70 7.26 -0.63
N PRO A 35 -19.18 6.22 -1.34
CA PRO A 35 -19.04 4.84 -0.87
C PRO A 35 -17.59 4.41 -0.61
N ALA A 36 -16.65 4.78 -1.49
CA ALA A 36 -15.24 4.46 -1.30
C ALA A 36 -14.61 5.21 -0.11
N VAL A 37 -15.12 6.39 0.22
CA VAL A 37 -14.71 7.15 1.42
C VAL A 37 -15.29 6.50 2.68
N ASP A 38 -16.53 6.04 2.61
CA ASP A 38 -17.21 5.33 3.69
C ASP A 38 -16.48 4.01 4.01
N ASP A 39 -16.00 3.30 2.99
CA ASP A 39 -15.16 2.09 3.14
C ASP A 39 -13.84 2.39 3.88
N VAL A 40 -13.21 3.55 3.62
CA VAL A 40 -11.98 3.95 4.33
C VAL A 40 -12.26 4.19 5.82
N LEU A 41 -13.37 4.86 6.14
CA LEU A 41 -13.79 5.07 7.53
C LEU A 41 -14.18 3.75 8.20
N ALA A 42 -14.88 2.87 7.51
CA ALA A 42 -15.23 1.54 8.00
C ALA A 42 -13.99 0.69 8.32
N ASN A 43 -13.00 0.68 7.42
CA ASN A 43 -11.72 0.02 7.66
C ASN A 43 -10.98 0.64 8.85
N SER A 44 -10.95 1.97 8.96
CA SER A 44 -10.37 2.68 10.10
C SER A 44 -11.06 2.30 11.42
N ALA A 45 -12.40 2.24 11.43
CA ALA A 45 -13.21 1.87 12.58
C ALA A 45 -13.02 0.41 13.02
N ASN A 46 -12.60 -0.47 12.12
CA ASN A 46 -12.46 -1.91 12.36
C ASN A 46 -10.99 -2.36 12.46
N LEU A 47 -10.04 -1.42 12.59
CA LEU A 47 -8.64 -1.73 12.83
C LEU A 47 -8.47 -2.60 14.08
N ASN A 48 -7.69 -3.65 13.93
CA ASN A 48 -7.28 -4.58 14.98
C ASN A 48 -5.76 -4.83 14.88
N ASP A 49 -5.21 -5.58 15.83
CA ASP A 49 -3.77 -5.84 15.87
C ASP A 49 -3.26 -6.50 14.56
N ASP A 50 -3.94 -7.50 14.03
CA ASP A 50 -3.55 -8.17 12.77
C ASP A 50 -3.48 -7.21 11.57
N THR A 51 -4.54 -6.42 11.36
CA THR A 51 -4.62 -5.46 10.24
C THR A 51 -3.63 -4.31 10.39
N LYS A 52 -3.38 -3.82 11.61
CA LYS A 52 -2.33 -2.84 11.90
C LYS A 52 -0.94 -3.42 11.63
N GLY A 53 -0.69 -4.67 12.03
CA GLY A 53 0.56 -5.37 11.78
C GLY A 53 0.85 -5.55 10.31
N LYS A 54 -0.14 -6.02 9.54
CA LYS A 54 -0.04 -6.12 8.07
C LYS A 54 0.20 -4.76 7.43
N ALA A 55 -0.51 -3.72 7.88
CA ALA A 55 -0.30 -2.36 7.38
C ALA A 55 1.15 -1.89 7.57
N GLU A 56 1.72 -2.03 8.77
CA GLU A 56 3.11 -1.64 9.04
C GLU A 56 4.14 -2.53 8.33
N PHE A 57 3.88 -3.84 8.21
CA PHE A 57 4.73 -4.76 7.47
C PHE A 57 4.84 -4.34 6.00
N PHE A 58 3.71 -4.07 5.34
CA PHE A 58 3.69 -3.62 3.94
C PHE A 58 4.12 -2.17 3.77
N ASP A 59 4.02 -1.32 4.79
CA ASP A 59 4.54 0.05 4.72
C ASP A 59 6.07 0.06 4.65
N ASN A 60 6.71 -0.78 5.46
CA ASN A 60 8.16 -0.97 5.43
C ASN A 60 8.59 -1.86 4.26
N LYS A 61 9.09 -1.25 3.19
CA LYS A 61 9.48 -1.95 1.96
C LYS A 61 10.70 -2.87 2.14
N MET A 62 11.58 -2.58 3.09
CA MET A 62 12.66 -3.52 3.42
C MET A 62 12.12 -4.80 4.06
N LYS A 63 11.13 -4.69 4.96
CA LYS A 63 10.48 -5.86 5.60
C LYS A 63 9.61 -6.67 4.63
N SER A 64 8.83 -6.01 3.78
CA SER A 64 7.86 -6.67 2.91
C SER A 64 8.37 -7.07 1.54
N LEU A 65 9.34 -6.35 0.97
CA LEU A 65 9.84 -6.58 -0.39
C LEU A 65 11.35 -6.83 -0.44
N GLY A 66 12.12 -6.33 0.52
CA GLY A 66 13.59 -6.50 0.57
C GLY A 66 14.05 -7.84 1.13
N PHE A 67 13.82 -8.09 2.43
CA PHE A 67 14.26 -9.31 3.11
C PHE A 67 13.58 -10.61 2.65
N PRO A 68 12.28 -10.63 2.32
CA PRO A 68 11.61 -11.86 1.96
C PRO A 68 12.23 -12.59 0.74
N PRO A 69 12.52 -11.95 -0.41
CA PRO A 69 13.15 -12.65 -1.54
C PRO A 69 14.59 -13.10 -1.24
N ILE A 70 15.34 -12.37 -0.42
CA ILE A 70 16.70 -12.78 0.02
C ILE A 70 16.61 -14.06 0.86
N THR A 71 15.71 -14.08 1.84
CA THR A 71 15.48 -15.23 2.72
C THR A 71 15.07 -16.45 1.91
N TYR A 72 14.14 -16.25 0.97
CA TYR A 72 13.65 -17.31 0.11
C TYR A 72 14.77 -17.88 -0.80
N ALA A 73 15.63 -17.03 -1.37
CA ALA A 73 16.77 -17.48 -2.16
C ALA A 73 17.76 -18.34 -1.36
N ILE A 74 18.04 -17.94 -0.11
CA ILE A 74 18.91 -18.71 0.81
C ILE A 74 18.28 -20.07 1.14
N GLN A 75 16.99 -20.11 1.47
CA GLN A 75 16.27 -21.35 1.78
C GLN A 75 16.26 -22.34 0.61
N ARG A 76 16.30 -21.85 -0.63
CA ARG A 76 16.36 -22.68 -1.84
C ARG A 76 17.79 -23.04 -2.26
N GLY A 77 18.80 -22.61 -1.50
CA GLY A 77 20.19 -22.94 -1.75
C GLY A 77 20.69 -22.45 -3.11
N LEU A 78 20.26 -21.26 -3.54
CA LEU A 78 20.74 -20.69 -4.80
C LEU A 78 22.26 -20.50 -4.75
N SER A 79 22.94 -20.86 -5.84
CA SER A 79 24.34 -20.47 -6.06
C SER A 79 24.47 -18.95 -6.14
N LEU A 80 25.68 -18.41 -5.94
CA LEU A 80 25.92 -16.97 -6.06
C LEU A 80 25.42 -16.40 -7.39
N ASN A 81 25.68 -17.09 -8.51
CA ASN A 81 25.23 -16.66 -9.84
C ASN A 81 23.71 -16.63 -9.94
N GLN A 82 23.02 -17.65 -9.42
CA GLN A 82 21.55 -17.69 -9.40
C GLN A 82 20.97 -16.61 -8.48
N PHE A 83 21.60 -16.36 -7.33
CA PHE A 83 21.20 -15.31 -6.41
C PHE A 83 21.28 -13.93 -7.08
N VAL A 84 22.41 -13.62 -7.73
CA VAL A 84 22.59 -12.34 -8.45
C VAL A 84 21.55 -12.19 -9.56
N GLN A 85 21.34 -13.23 -10.37
CA GLN A 85 20.33 -13.21 -11.43
C GLN A 85 18.91 -13.03 -10.87
N ASN A 86 18.59 -13.71 -9.76
CA ASN A 86 17.29 -13.58 -9.10
C ASN A 86 17.08 -12.15 -8.60
N MET A 87 17.99 -11.61 -7.79
CA MET A 87 17.87 -10.25 -7.26
C MET A 87 17.78 -9.22 -8.38
N PHE A 88 18.62 -9.33 -9.40
CA PHE A 88 18.57 -8.42 -10.55
C PHE A 88 17.19 -8.45 -11.22
N LEU A 89 16.64 -9.64 -11.51
CA LEU A 89 15.32 -9.78 -12.11
C LEU A 89 14.22 -9.13 -11.26
N LEU A 90 14.21 -9.39 -9.94
CA LEU A 90 13.18 -8.87 -9.04
C LEU A 90 13.21 -7.35 -8.93
N TYR A 91 14.41 -6.77 -8.77
CA TYR A 91 14.55 -5.32 -8.63
C TYR A 91 14.33 -4.58 -9.95
N MET A 92 14.70 -5.16 -11.09
CA MET A 92 14.35 -4.60 -12.40
C MET A 92 12.84 -4.61 -12.64
N ALA A 93 12.15 -5.71 -12.32
CA ALA A 93 10.69 -5.81 -12.45
C ALA A 93 9.97 -4.74 -11.61
N MET A 94 10.40 -4.53 -10.36
CA MET A 94 9.85 -3.47 -9.51
C MET A 94 10.18 -2.07 -10.00
N ASN A 95 11.39 -1.86 -10.53
CA ASN A 95 11.80 -0.56 -11.07
C ASN A 95 10.94 -0.16 -12.29
N ASP A 96 10.72 -1.07 -13.23
CA ASP A 96 9.87 -0.82 -14.38
C ASP A 96 8.40 -0.59 -13.95
N ALA A 97 7.92 -1.35 -12.97
CA ALA A 97 6.61 -1.12 -12.37
C ALA A 97 6.50 0.27 -11.71
N ALA A 98 7.59 0.80 -11.13
CA ALA A 98 7.64 2.15 -10.57
C ALA A 98 7.52 3.22 -11.65
N ILE A 99 8.25 3.09 -12.75
CA ILE A 99 8.19 4.01 -13.89
C ILE A 99 6.74 4.10 -14.41
N VAL A 100 6.10 2.96 -14.65
CA VAL A 100 4.70 2.89 -15.11
C VAL A 100 3.74 3.48 -14.07
N THR A 101 3.92 3.12 -12.80
CA THR A 101 3.05 3.59 -11.71
C THR A 101 3.09 5.10 -11.57
N TRP A 102 4.28 5.71 -11.59
CA TRP A 102 4.41 7.16 -11.45
C TRP A 102 3.87 7.90 -12.67
N SER A 103 4.08 7.37 -13.89
CA SER A 103 3.45 7.92 -15.10
C SER A 103 1.93 7.99 -14.94
N ASN A 104 1.31 6.88 -14.52
CA ASN A 104 -0.13 6.81 -14.27
C ASN A 104 -0.58 7.77 -13.14
N LYS A 105 0.18 7.85 -12.04
CA LYS A 105 -0.12 8.75 -10.92
C LYS A 105 -0.22 10.21 -11.36
N PHE A 106 0.72 10.67 -12.18
CA PHE A 106 0.70 12.05 -12.67
C PHE A 106 -0.29 12.28 -13.80
N GLN A 107 -0.61 11.24 -14.58
CA GLN A 107 -1.68 11.32 -15.57
C GLN A 107 -3.05 11.52 -14.90
N TYR A 108 -3.36 10.76 -13.85
CA TYR A 108 -4.66 10.84 -13.19
C TYR A 108 -4.72 11.89 -12.07
N ASP A 109 -3.62 12.17 -11.39
CA ASP A 109 -3.53 13.18 -10.32
C ASP A 109 -4.68 13.06 -9.29
N THR A 110 -4.82 11.85 -8.75
CA THR A 110 -5.96 11.52 -7.88
C THR A 110 -5.76 11.95 -6.43
N VAL A 111 -6.84 12.43 -5.83
CA VAL A 111 -6.89 12.89 -4.43
C VAL A 111 -6.81 11.75 -3.42
N ARG A 112 -6.16 11.99 -2.28
CA ARG A 112 -6.02 11.05 -1.16
C ARG A 112 -7.27 10.98 -0.27
N PRO A 113 -7.52 9.87 0.45
CA PRO A 113 -8.73 9.69 1.26
C PRO A 113 -8.93 10.73 2.35
N PHE A 114 -7.88 11.20 3.02
CA PHE A 114 -8.03 12.18 4.11
C PHE A 114 -8.65 13.50 3.64
N SER A 115 -8.29 13.97 2.45
CA SER A 115 -8.89 15.18 1.88
C SER A 115 -10.38 14.99 1.56
N LEU A 116 -10.76 13.78 1.14
CA LEU A 116 -12.14 13.43 0.83
C LEU A 116 -13.00 13.29 2.09
N VAL A 117 -12.50 12.62 3.13
CA VAL A 117 -13.18 12.51 4.44
C VAL A 117 -13.50 13.90 4.96
N ARG A 118 -12.50 14.79 5.00
CA ARG A 118 -12.67 16.18 5.48
C ARG A 118 -13.67 16.99 4.66
N ASN A 119 -13.80 16.71 3.37
CA ASN A 119 -14.72 17.42 2.49
C ASN A 119 -16.15 16.90 2.62
N PHE A 120 -16.37 15.59 2.43
CA PHE A 120 -17.70 14.98 2.48
C PHE A 120 -18.35 15.06 3.86
N TYR A 121 -17.55 15.03 4.91
CA TYR A 121 -18.01 15.07 6.30
C TYR A 121 -17.67 16.38 7.00
N LYS A 122 -17.48 17.47 6.24
CA LYS A 122 -17.18 18.79 6.82
C LYS A 122 -18.25 19.20 7.85
N GLY A 123 -17.81 19.51 9.07
CA GLY A 123 -18.69 19.91 10.17
C GLY A 123 -19.47 18.75 10.80
N GLN A 124 -19.20 17.50 10.41
CA GLN A 124 -19.82 16.29 10.95
C GLN A 124 -18.80 15.47 11.74
N THR A 125 -19.30 14.52 12.52
CA THR A 125 -18.51 13.49 13.18
C THR A 125 -18.57 12.17 12.41
N VAL A 126 -17.52 11.36 12.51
CA VAL A 126 -17.39 10.04 11.90
C VAL A 126 -17.05 8.98 12.94
N THR A 127 -17.33 7.72 12.61
CA THR A 127 -16.86 6.56 13.39
C THR A 127 -15.58 6.03 12.78
N ALA A 128 -14.48 6.03 13.55
CA ALA A 128 -13.15 5.65 13.05
C ALA A 128 -12.15 5.42 14.22
N TRP A 129 -10.94 4.95 13.91
CA TRP A 129 -9.82 4.98 14.84
C TRP A 129 -9.38 6.44 15.07
N ALA A 130 -9.30 6.84 16.34
CA ALA A 130 -9.09 8.23 16.76
C ALA A 130 -7.62 8.59 17.05
N GLY A 131 -6.69 7.65 16.86
CA GLY A 131 -5.27 7.87 17.13
C GLY A 131 -4.67 6.86 18.10
N PRO A 132 -3.36 6.99 18.37
CA PRO A 132 -2.58 5.99 19.09
C PRO A 132 -3.12 5.83 20.50
N GLY A 133 -3.43 4.58 20.89
CA GLY A 133 -3.92 4.26 22.22
C GLY A 133 -5.36 4.68 22.52
N ILE A 134 -6.05 5.36 21.61
CA ILE A 134 -7.47 5.75 21.78
C ILE A 134 -8.40 4.66 21.25
N GLY A 135 -8.04 4.03 20.13
CA GLY A 135 -8.88 3.03 19.49
C GLY A 135 -10.05 3.66 18.71
N LYS A 136 -11.13 2.88 18.54
CA LYS A 136 -12.33 3.30 17.79
C LYS A 136 -13.19 4.24 18.65
N VAL A 137 -13.66 5.33 18.04
CA VAL A 137 -14.69 6.21 18.62
C VAL A 137 -15.81 6.44 17.59
N THR A 138 -17.00 6.86 18.04
CA THR A 138 -18.18 7.10 17.18
C THR A 138 -18.45 8.57 16.87
N ASN A 139 -17.73 9.49 17.53
CA ASN A 139 -17.95 10.93 17.50
C ASN A 139 -16.68 11.72 17.14
N LEU A 140 -15.79 11.17 16.33
CA LEU A 140 -14.57 11.85 15.91
C LEU A 140 -14.91 12.98 14.94
N PRO A 141 -14.57 14.25 15.19
CA PRO A 141 -14.73 15.30 14.19
C PRO A 141 -13.99 14.91 12.90
N ALA A 142 -14.67 14.96 11.75
CA ALA A 142 -14.07 14.48 10.50
C ALA A 142 -12.82 15.26 10.09
N GLN A 143 -12.67 16.51 10.55
CA GLN A 143 -11.49 17.34 10.35
C GLN A 143 -10.25 16.78 11.05
N ASP A 144 -10.45 16.14 12.19
CA ASP A 144 -9.40 15.59 13.06
C ASP A 144 -9.04 14.14 12.68
N TRP A 145 -9.84 13.50 11.82
CA TRP A 145 -9.53 12.16 11.34
C TRP A 145 -8.19 12.12 10.60
N ARG A 146 -7.43 11.07 10.90
CA ARG A 146 -6.17 10.72 10.24
C ARG A 146 -6.11 9.23 9.93
N SER A 147 -5.39 8.87 8.88
CA SER A 147 -5.06 7.48 8.58
C SER A 147 -4.12 6.88 9.63
N TYR A 148 -4.16 5.55 9.80
CA TYR A 148 -3.26 4.84 10.71
C TYR A 148 -1.79 5.01 10.32
N LEU A 149 -1.49 4.77 9.04
CA LEU A 149 -0.19 5.07 8.44
C LEU A 149 -0.14 6.52 7.96
N ASN A 150 1.05 7.12 7.93
CA ASN A 150 1.24 8.43 7.33
C ASN A 150 0.98 8.37 5.82
N THR A 151 0.28 9.38 5.30
CA THR A 151 -0.01 9.46 3.86
C THR A 151 1.21 9.99 3.10
N ALA A 152 1.72 9.19 2.15
CA ALA A 152 2.86 9.58 1.32
C ALA A 152 2.52 10.73 0.32
N PRO A 153 3.47 11.62 0.03
CA PRO A 153 3.23 12.87 -0.72
C PRO A 153 3.22 12.66 -2.25
N HIS A 154 2.29 11.84 -2.74
CA HIS A 154 2.07 11.62 -4.18
C HIS A 154 0.59 11.30 -4.45
N PRO A 155 0.12 11.40 -5.71
CA PRO A 155 -1.23 11.02 -6.09
C PRO A 155 -1.57 9.57 -5.71
N ASP A 156 -2.85 9.31 -5.53
CA ASP A 156 -3.34 8.09 -4.88
C ASP A 156 -3.26 6.84 -5.79
N TYR A 157 -3.68 7.01 -7.05
CA TYR A 157 -3.92 5.94 -8.01
C TYR A 157 -2.88 5.90 -9.14
N PRO A 158 -2.39 4.71 -9.54
CA PRO A 158 -2.59 3.42 -8.88
C PRO A 158 -1.71 3.29 -7.63
N SER A 159 -1.90 2.25 -6.83
CA SER A 159 -1.09 1.98 -5.62
C SER A 159 0.31 1.50 -5.97
N ALA A 160 1.35 2.25 -5.56
CA ALA A 160 2.75 1.84 -5.76
C ALA A 160 3.09 0.54 -5.04
N SER A 161 2.75 0.42 -3.75
CA SER A 161 3.01 -0.80 -2.98
C SER A 161 2.37 -2.02 -3.63
N SER A 162 1.14 -1.90 -4.13
CA SER A 162 0.44 -3.02 -4.80
C SER A 162 1.10 -3.39 -6.13
N CYS A 163 1.49 -2.41 -6.94
CA CYS A 163 2.21 -2.64 -8.19
C CYS A 163 3.57 -3.32 -7.94
N PHE A 164 4.31 -2.92 -6.90
CA PHE A 164 5.59 -3.52 -6.55
C PHE A 164 5.44 -4.97 -6.06
N CYS A 165 4.46 -5.22 -5.18
CA CYS A 165 4.15 -6.57 -4.72
C CYS A 165 3.81 -7.48 -5.92
N ALA A 166 2.94 -7.02 -6.82
CA ALA A 166 2.54 -7.79 -7.99
C ALA A 166 3.73 -8.09 -8.93
N ALA A 167 4.54 -7.08 -9.25
CA ALA A 167 5.69 -7.23 -10.13
C ALA A 167 6.75 -8.17 -9.55
N GLN A 168 7.09 -8.01 -8.27
CA GLN A 168 8.04 -8.88 -7.59
C GLN A 168 7.53 -10.33 -7.53
N MET A 169 6.27 -10.53 -7.11
CA MET A 169 5.72 -11.89 -6.98
C MET A 169 5.60 -12.60 -8.33
N GLU A 170 5.26 -11.88 -9.41
CA GLU A 170 5.26 -12.48 -10.76
C GLU A 170 6.69 -12.85 -11.20
N ALA A 171 7.66 -11.97 -10.99
CA ALA A 171 9.06 -12.26 -11.30
C ALA A 171 9.59 -13.46 -10.49
N MET A 172 9.21 -13.57 -9.21
CA MET A 172 9.50 -14.73 -8.37
C MET A 172 8.84 -16.00 -8.92
N ARG A 173 7.55 -15.95 -9.27
CA ARG A 173 6.81 -17.09 -9.84
C ARG A 173 7.48 -17.59 -11.12
N LEU A 174 7.88 -16.68 -12.00
CA LEU A 174 8.58 -17.01 -13.25
C LEU A 174 9.96 -17.61 -13.02
N PHE A 175 10.71 -17.13 -12.02
CA PHE A 175 12.04 -17.64 -11.69
C PHE A 175 11.98 -19.01 -11.03
N TYR A 176 11.15 -19.16 -9.98
CA TYR A 176 11.09 -20.37 -9.14
C TYR A 176 10.09 -21.43 -9.63
N LYS A 177 9.27 -21.10 -10.63
CA LYS A 177 8.22 -21.97 -11.19
C LYS A 177 7.23 -22.47 -10.13
N THR A 178 6.90 -21.62 -9.17
CA THR A 178 5.97 -21.94 -8.09
C THR A 178 5.33 -20.69 -7.52
N ASP A 179 4.13 -20.84 -6.96
CA ASP A 179 3.45 -19.80 -6.19
C ASP A 179 3.64 -19.95 -4.66
N ASN A 180 4.35 -21.01 -4.24
CA ASN A 180 4.59 -21.28 -2.83
C ASN A 180 5.72 -20.40 -2.31
N PHE A 181 5.37 -19.37 -1.53
CA PHE A 181 6.37 -18.47 -0.95
C PHE A 181 6.81 -18.86 0.47
N GLY A 182 5.87 -19.31 1.33
CA GLY A 182 6.19 -19.89 2.64
C GLY A 182 6.90 -18.94 3.63
N TYR A 183 6.84 -17.62 3.42
CA TYR A 183 7.43 -16.63 4.32
C TYR A 183 6.48 -16.28 5.46
N SER A 184 7.02 -16.14 6.68
CA SER A 184 6.30 -15.65 7.85
C SER A 184 7.11 -14.60 8.59
N TYR A 185 6.44 -13.67 9.24
CA TYR A 185 7.07 -12.61 10.01
C TYR A 185 6.51 -12.55 11.44
N GLN A 186 7.39 -12.60 12.44
CA GLN A 186 7.00 -12.42 13.84
C GLN A 186 6.92 -10.92 14.17
N TRP A 187 5.71 -10.43 14.39
CA TRP A 187 5.47 -9.07 14.86
C TRP A 187 5.28 -9.08 16.38
N MET A 188 6.35 -8.70 17.08
CA MET A 188 6.46 -8.82 18.53
C MET A 188 5.46 -7.93 19.27
N ALA A 189 4.98 -8.37 20.43
CA ALA A 189 4.12 -7.56 21.31
C ALA A 189 4.72 -6.15 21.55
N GLY A 190 3.87 -5.12 21.42
CA GLY A 190 4.24 -3.71 21.61
C GLY A 190 5.22 -3.12 20.58
N SER A 191 5.53 -3.83 19.49
CA SER A 191 6.55 -3.40 18.51
C SER A 191 6.05 -2.49 17.38
N SER A 192 4.79 -2.05 17.42
CA SER A 192 4.25 -1.07 16.48
C SER A 192 5.06 0.23 16.50
N THR A 193 5.31 0.78 15.31
CA THR A 193 5.91 2.10 15.13
C THR A 193 4.89 3.23 15.28
N VAL A 194 3.59 2.93 15.11
CA VAL A 194 2.49 3.90 15.24
C VAL A 194 1.95 3.96 16.68
N GLU A 195 1.91 2.81 17.37
CA GLU A 195 1.40 2.63 18.74
C GLU A 195 2.42 1.86 19.61
N PRO A 196 3.63 2.43 19.83
CA PRO A 196 4.72 1.73 20.51
C PRO A 196 4.36 1.36 21.96
N GLY A 197 4.71 0.14 22.36
CA GLY A 197 4.38 -0.43 23.66
C GLY A 197 2.92 -0.87 23.83
N LEU A 198 2.05 -0.61 22.84
CA LEU A 198 0.62 -0.90 22.93
C LEU A 198 0.18 -1.97 21.94
N THR A 199 0.65 -1.88 20.69
CA THR A 199 0.19 -2.75 19.60
C THR A 199 1.38 -3.54 19.04
N PRO A 200 1.22 -4.84 18.74
CA PRO A 200 0.09 -5.69 19.11
C PRO A 200 0.13 -6.06 20.61
N LYS A 201 -1.00 -6.46 21.19
CA LYS A 201 -1.08 -6.89 22.60
C LYS A 201 -0.31 -8.18 22.87
N THR A 202 -0.24 -9.05 21.87
CA THR A 202 0.52 -10.31 21.89
C THR A 202 1.30 -10.42 20.59
N THR A 203 2.42 -11.14 20.60
CA THR A 203 3.17 -11.41 19.37
C THR A 203 2.27 -12.10 18.34
N LEU A 204 2.28 -11.60 17.10
CA LEU A 204 1.53 -12.15 15.97
C LEU A 204 2.49 -12.74 14.93
N THR A 205 2.05 -13.81 14.26
CA THR A 205 2.69 -14.31 13.04
C THR A 205 1.91 -13.78 11.85
N LEU A 206 2.57 -12.98 11.01
CA LEU A 206 2.04 -12.40 9.78
C LEU A 206 2.51 -13.17 8.54
#